data_AF-A0A5N6ERF1-F1
#
_entry.id   AF-A0A5N6ERF1-F1
#
_cell.length_a   1.000
_cell.length_b   1.000
_cell.length_c   1.000
_cell.angle_alpha   90.00
_cell.angle_beta   90.00
_cell.angle_gamma   90.00
#
_symmetry.space_group_name_H-M   'P 1'
#
loop_
_entity.id
_entity.type
_entity.pdbx_description
1 polymer ?
#
loop_
_entity_poly.entity_id
_entity_poly.type
_entity_poly.pdbx_seq_one_letter_code
_entity_poly.pdbx_strand_id
1 'polypeptide(L)'
;MNCLQRSLEFRKAINCRMVDNSYANIASCLLRMGKPNEAEAMYTSVPDVHDLTDEQFLRENLPRYASGTQLLSTIRQAQGRLDEVLDFASKVLQFRRQKFGSHFKTGGSLCHVAKLMLLTKESMAALFSMNVFRSLAAYPRRRVIWL
;
A
#
# COMPACT_ATOMS: atom_id res chain seq x y z
N MET A 1 8.48 6.33 19.33
CA MET A 1 9.03 6.88 18.06
C MET A 1 10.56 6.90 17.99
N ASN A 2 11.26 7.20 19.10
CA ASN A 2 12.71 7.44 19.13
C ASN A 2 13.57 6.33 18.46
N CYS A 3 13.28 5.05 18.68
CA CYS A 3 14.08 3.95 18.11
C CYS A 3 13.98 3.83 16.58
N LEU A 4 12.82 4.10 15.97
CA LEU A 4 12.65 4.03 14.52
C LEU A 4 13.39 5.18 13.82
N GLN A 5 13.36 6.38 14.43
CA GLN A 5 14.09 7.54 13.92
C GLN A 5 15.59 7.31 13.93
N ARG A 6 16.14 6.81 15.05
CA ARG A 6 17.56 6.43 15.15
C ARG A 6 17.94 5.34 14.14
N SER A 7 17.06 4.35 13.94
CA SER A 7 17.29 3.30 12.94
C SER A 7 17.32 3.86 11.51
N LEU A 8 16.45 4.82 11.19
CA LEU A 8 16.46 5.52 9.91
C LEU A 8 17.75 6.30 9.71
N GLU A 9 18.18 7.08 10.71
CA GLU A 9 19.43 7.84 10.66
C GLU A 9 20.65 6.94 10.41
N PHE A 10 20.75 5.83 11.13
CA PHE A 10 21.81 4.85 10.91
C PHE A 10 21.78 4.27 9.49
N ARG A 11 20.59 3.89 8.99
CA ARG A 11 20.44 3.36 7.62
C ARG A 11 20.77 4.39 6.55
N LYS A 12 20.50 5.67 6.78
CA LYS A 12 20.93 6.78 5.92
C LYS A 12 22.45 6.88 5.90
N ALA A 13 23.10 6.85 7.07
CA ALA A 13 24.55 6.99 7.18
C ALA A 13 25.32 5.89 6.42
N ILE A 14 24.77 4.68 6.36
CA ILE A 14 25.38 3.56 5.62
C ILE A 14 24.87 3.42 4.17
N ASN A 15 24.11 4.39 3.65
CA ASN A 15 23.46 4.32 2.33
C ASN A 15 22.71 2.99 2.10
N CYS A 16 21.93 2.57 3.10
CA CYS A 16 21.24 1.29 3.07
C CYS A 16 20.23 1.26 1.91
N ARG A 17 20.35 0.26 1.04
CA ARG A 17 19.43 0.04 -0.08
C ARG A 17 17.96 -0.07 0.34
N MET A 18 17.65 -0.41 1.59
CA MET A 18 16.29 -0.61 2.11
C MET A 18 15.84 0.50 3.07
N VAL A 19 16.36 1.72 2.88
CA VAL A 19 16.02 2.88 3.73
C VAL A 19 14.53 3.24 3.66
N ASP A 20 13.90 3.02 2.50
CA ASP A 20 12.46 3.18 2.21
C ASP A 20 11.55 2.43 3.19
N ASN A 21 11.91 1.22 3.60
CA ASN A 21 11.16 0.47 4.60
C ASN A 21 11.11 1.17 5.97
N SER A 22 12.17 1.92 6.31
CA SER A 22 12.23 2.69 7.56
C SER A 22 11.24 3.84 7.53
N TYR A 23 11.17 4.57 6.40
CA TYR A 23 10.18 5.61 6.18
C TYR A 23 8.75 5.05 6.23
N ALA A 24 8.48 3.93 5.53
CA ALA A 24 7.18 3.27 5.56
C ALA A 24 6.79 2.82 6.98
N ASN A 25 7.73 2.31 7.78
CA ASN A 25 7.47 1.91 9.16
C ASN A 25 7.13 3.11 10.05
N ILE A 26 7.84 4.23 9.90
CA ILE A 26 7.57 5.45 10.65
C ILE A 26 6.21 6.03 10.24
N ALA A 27 5.93 6.12 8.94
CA ALA A 27 4.63 6.55 8.42
C ALA A 27 3.47 5.67 8.92
N SER A 28 3.64 4.35 8.92
CA SER A 28 2.64 3.41 9.46
C SER A 28 2.40 3.59 10.97
N CYS A 29 3.43 3.91 11.75
CA CYS A 29 3.26 4.27 13.16
C CYS A 29 2.55 5.62 13.32
N LEU A 30 2.90 6.65 12.54
CA LEU A 30 2.23 7.96 12.57
C LEU A 30 0.74 7.83 12.25
N LEU A 31 0.41 7.04 11.22
CA LEU A 31 -0.97 6.74 10.87
C LEU A 31 -1.73 6.10 12.04
N ARG A 32 -1.13 5.11 12.72
CA ARG A 32 -1.72 4.46 13.91
C ARG A 32 -1.87 5.41 15.10
N MET A 33 -1.07 6.48 15.16
CA MET A 33 -1.20 7.55 16.16
C MET A 33 -2.26 8.61 15.78
N GLY A 34 -3.00 8.41 14.68
CA GLY A 34 -4.00 9.37 14.23
C GLY A 34 -3.39 10.61 13.55
N LYS A 35 -2.17 10.50 13.03
CA LYS A 35 -1.43 11.59 12.37
C LYS A 35 -1.24 11.31 10.87
N PRO A 36 -2.31 11.31 10.06
CA PRO A 36 -2.21 10.93 8.64
C PRO A 36 -1.40 11.94 7.82
N ASN A 37 -1.48 13.24 8.11
CA ASN A 37 -0.70 14.26 7.38
C ASN A 37 0.81 14.10 7.64
N GLU A 38 1.22 13.86 8.89
CA GLU A 38 2.62 13.56 9.21
C GLU A 38 3.07 12.24 8.56
N ALA A 39 2.17 11.25 8.47
CA ALA A 39 2.48 9.98 7.84
C ALA A 39 2.73 10.12 6.33
N GLU A 40 1.92 10.93 5.62
CA GLU A 40 2.13 11.19 4.19
C GLU A 40 3.45 11.92 3.98
N ALA A 41 3.70 13.01 4.72
CA ALA A 41 4.95 13.77 4.64
C ALA A 41 6.18 12.89 4.94
N MET A 42 6.08 11.97 5.89
CA MET A 42 7.15 11.02 6.18
C MET A 42 7.41 10.09 4.99
N TYR A 43 6.37 9.54 4.37
CA TYR A 43 6.55 8.59 3.27
C TYR A 43 7.01 9.26 1.97
N THR A 44 6.52 10.47 1.68
CA THR A 44 6.95 11.24 0.50
C THR A 44 8.36 11.81 0.65
N SER A 45 8.92 11.89 1.85
CA SER A 45 10.33 12.28 2.07
C SER A 45 11.37 11.20 1.69
N VAL A 46 10.94 10.03 1.20
CA VAL A 46 11.86 9.05 0.61
C VAL A 46 12.46 9.67 -0.67
N PRO A 47 13.79 9.76 -0.82
CA PRO A 47 14.42 10.45 -1.95
C PRO A 47 13.92 9.97 -3.32
N ASP A 48 13.76 8.66 -3.48
CA ASP A 48 13.30 8.05 -4.73
C ASP A 48 11.78 8.18 -4.97
N VAL A 49 11.02 8.65 -3.99
CA VAL A 49 9.55 8.75 -4.04
C VAL A 49 9.09 10.21 -4.14
N HIS A 50 9.87 11.14 -3.58
CA HIS A 50 9.49 12.53 -3.43
C HIS A 50 9.03 13.20 -4.73
N ASP A 51 9.71 12.89 -5.84
CA ASP A 51 9.47 13.53 -7.13
C ASP A 51 8.56 12.70 -8.07
N LEU A 52 8.08 11.54 -7.62
CA LEU A 52 7.26 10.66 -8.45
C LEU A 52 5.79 11.05 -8.36
N THR A 53 5.14 11.19 -9.52
CA THR A 53 3.68 11.22 -9.58
C THR A 53 3.10 9.83 -9.28
N ASP A 54 1.82 9.76 -8.91
CA ASP A 54 1.11 8.50 -8.69
C ASP A 54 1.22 7.57 -9.91
N GLU A 55 1.09 8.10 -11.13
CA GLU A 55 1.25 7.34 -12.38
C GLU A 55 2.67 6.82 -12.58
N GLN A 56 3.69 7.64 -12.29
CA GLN A 56 5.09 7.22 -12.37
C GLN A 56 5.38 6.12 -11.35
N PHE A 57 4.85 6.28 -10.13
CA PHE A 57 4.97 5.30 -9.05
C PHE A 57 4.46 3.91 -9.44
N LEU A 58 3.38 3.88 -10.23
CA LEU A 58 2.77 2.66 -10.74
C LEU A 58 3.46 2.14 -12.01
N ARG A 59 3.93 3.03 -12.90
CA ARG A 59 4.52 2.69 -14.20
C ARG A 59 5.96 2.20 -14.11
N GLU A 60 6.78 2.76 -13.21
CA GLU A 60 8.19 2.36 -13.08
C GLU A 60 8.35 0.91 -12.60
N ASN A 61 7.23 0.22 -12.32
CA ASN A 61 7.18 -1.20 -12.01
C ASN A 61 8.12 -1.55 -10.85
N LEU A 62 8.35 -0.61 -9.93
CA LEU A 62 9.30 -0.76 -8.84
C LEU A 62 8.69 -1.69 -7.78
N PRO A 63 9.04 -3.00 -7.77
CA PRO A 63 8.42 -3.97 -6.86
C PRO A 63 8.61 -3.57 -5.40
N ARG A 64 9.72 -2.87 -5.13
CA ARG A 64 10.13 -2.36 -3.84
C ARG A 64 9.11 -1.41 -3.23
N TYR A 65 8.47 -0.57 -4.05
CA TYR A 65 7.54 0.45 -3.58
C TYR A 65 6.09 0.00 -3.49
N ALA A 66 5.75 -1.20 -4.00
CA ALA A 66 4.38 -1.73 -3.96
C ALA A 66 3.73 -1.66 -2.57
N SER A 67 4.50 -2.00 -1.52
CA SER A 67 4.06 -1.93 -0.12
C SER A 67 3.77 -0.50 0.33
N GLY A 68 4.60 0.45 -0.08
CA GLY A 68 4.44 1.83 0.28
C GLY A 68 3.34 2.55 -0.51
N THR A 69 3.06 2.17 -1.76
CA THR A 69 1.90 2.68 -2.50
C THR A 69 0.59 2.33 -1.79
N GLN A 70 0.49 1.09 -1.28
CA GLN A 70 -0.67 0.67 -0.49
C GLN A 70 -0.80 1.44 0.83
N LEU A 71 0.35 1.73 1.47
CA LEU A 71 0.38 2.55 2.68
C LEU A 71 -0.09 3.97 2.38
N LEU A 72 0.40 4.59 1.31
CA LEU A 72 -0.01 5.93 0.87
C LEU A 72 -1.51 6.02 0.60
N SER A 73 -2.07 5.03 -0.11
CA SER A 73 -3.53 4.90 -0.29
C SER A 73 -4.27 4.87 1.05
N THR A 74 -3.75 4.15 2.04
CA THR A 74 -4.36 4.05 3.37
C THR A 74 -4.24 5.34 4.17
N ILE A 75 -3.12 6.04 4.04
CA ILE A 75 -2.92 7.36 4.66
C ILE A 75 -3.91 8.37 4.08
N ARG A 76 -4.01 8.45 2.74
CA ARG A 76 -4.93 9.38 2.07
C ARG A 76 -6.39 9.05 2.34
N GLN A 77 -6.75 7.77 2.49
CA GLN A 77 -8.07 7.38 3.00
C GLN A 77 -8.34 8.00 4.37
N ALA A 78 -7.39 7.94 5.30
CA ALA A 78 -7.51 8.51 6.64
C ALA A 78 -7.55 10.05 6.65
N GLN A 79 -7.14 10.70 5.56
CA GLN A 79 -7.31 12.14 5.34
C GLN A 79 -8.69 12.52 4.79
N GLY A 80 -9.53 11.54 4.43
CA GLY A 80 -10.86 11.77 3.87
C GLY A 80 -10.89 12.06 2.35
N ARG A 81 -9.77 11.85 1.64
CA ARG A 81 -9.64 12.06 0.18
C ARG A 81 -10.26 10.91 -0.63
N LEU A 82 -11.50 10.54 -0.34
CA LEU A 82 -12.07 9.25 -0.75
C LEU A 82 -12.11 9.03 -2.28
N ASP A 83 -12.53 10.04 -3.05
CA ASP A 83 -12.68 9.90 -4.51
C ASP A 83 -11.33 9.72 -5.21
N GLU A 84 -10.34 10.53 -4.85
CA GLU A 84 -8.95 10.42 -5.32
C GLU A 84 -8.35 9.06 -4.96
N VAL A 85 -8.61 8.61 -3.72
CA VAL A 85 -8.03 7.37 -3.20
C VAL A 85 -8.66 6.15 -3.85
N LEU A 86 -9.93 6.19 -4.27
CA LEU A 86 -10.56 5.07 -4.95
C LEU A 86 -9.89 4.77 -6.30
N ASP A 87 -9.63 5.79 -7.11
CA ASP A 87 -8.90 5.64 -8.37
C ASP A 87 -7.48 5.11 -8.13
N PHE A 88 -6.75 5.76 -7.22
CA PHE A 88 -5.39 5.37 -6.88
C PHE A 88 -5.30 3.92 -6.35
N ALA A 89 -6.16 3.55 -5.41
CA ALA A 89 -6.21 2.20 -4.84
C ALA A 89 -6.55 1.14 -5.89
N SER A 90 -7.42 1.47 -6.84
CA SER A 90 -7.80 0.58 -7.94
C SER A 90 -6.61 0.32 -8.87
N LYS A 91 -5.84 1.37 -9.20
CA LYS A 91 -4.58 1.23 -9.96
C LYS A 91 -3.55 0.39 -9.19
N VAL A 92 -3.40 0.58 -7.88
CA VAL A 92 -2.52 -0.22 -7.01
C VAL A 92 -2.92 -1.70 -7.00
N LEU A 93 -4.22 -1.98 -6.90
CA LEU A 93 -4.75 -3.34 -6.96
C LEU A 93 -4.43 -4.00 -8.29
N GLN A 94 -4.65 -3.29 -9.41
CA GLN A 94 -4.33 -3.80 -10.75
C GLN A 94 -2.84 -4.15 -10.88
N PHE A 95 -1.97 -3.23 -10.46
CA PHE A 95 -0.51 -3.43 -10.46
C PHE A 95 -0.13 -4.68 -9.65
N ARG A 96 -0.63 -4.81 -8.41
CA ARG A 96 -0.33 -5.96 -7.54
C ARG A 96 -0.87 -7.27 -8.10
N ARG A 97 -2.03 -7.23 -8.75
CA ARG A 97 -2.63 -8.40 -9.41
C ARG A 97 -1.79 -8.85 -10.60
N GLN A 98 -1.32 -7.93 -11.45
CA GLN A 98 -0.44 -8.26 -12.57
C GLN A 98 0.90 -8.84 -12.09
N LYS A 99 1.45 -8.28 -11.01
CA LYS A 99 2.80 -8.65 -10.53
C LYS A 99 2.84 -9.90 -9.67
N PHE A 100 1.88 -10.06 -8.77
CA PHE A 100 1.88 -11.12 -7.75
C PHE A 100 0.74 -12.13 -7.94
N GLY A 101 -0.14 -11.91 -8.91
CA GLY A 101 -1.32 -12.74 -9.12
C GLY A 101 -2.27 -12.74 -7.91
N SER A 102 -2.89 -13.89 -7.69
CA SER A 102 -3.87 -14.17 -6.64
C SER A 102 -3.24 -14.45 -5.27
N HIS A 103 -2.44 -13.52 -4.73
CA HIS A 103 -1.72 -13.68 -3.45
C HIS A 103 -2.26 -12.78 -2.33
N PHE A 104 -1.85 -13.03 -1.07
CA PHE A 104 -2.24 -12.24 0.11
C PHE A 104 -2.07 -10.72 -0.06
N LYS A 105 -0.99 -10.29 -0.75
CA LYS A 105 -0.72 -8.89 -1.04
C LYS A 105 -1.78 -8.25 -1.95
N THR A 106 -2.36 -9.02 -2.87
CA THR A 106 -3.46 -8.61 -3.74
C THR A 106 -4.79 -8.60 -2.97
N GLY A 107 -4.98 -9.59 -2.09
CA GLY A 107 -6.15 -9.65 -1.20
C GLY A 107 -6.28 -8.42 -0.29
N GLY A 108 -5.18 -7.97 0.32
CA GLY A 108 -5.18 -6.75 1.13
C GLY A 108 -5.61 -5.49 0.34
N SER A 109 -5.10 -5.32 -0.88
CA SER A 109 -5.50 -4.23 -1.77
C SER A 109 -6.96 -4.33 -2.21
N LEU A 110 -7.45 -5.54 -2.46
CA LEU A 110 -8.83 -5.79 -2.84
C LEU A 110 -9.81 -5.42 -1.72
N CYS A 111 -9.51 -5.80 -0.48
CA CYS A 111 -10.29 -5.38 0.69
C CYS A 111 -10.29 -3.85 0.85
N HIS A 112 -9.15 -3.21 0.58
CA HIS A 112 -9.03 -1.76 0.65
C HIS A 112 -9.94 -1.06 -0.37
N VAL A 113 -9.89 -1.47 -1.64
CA VAL A 113 -10.77 -0.95 -2.71
C VAL A 113 -12.24 -1.19 -2.37
N ALA A 114 -12.60 -2.39 -1.93
CA ALA A 114 -13.98 -2.71 -1.54
C ALA A 114 -14.47 -1.80 -0.40
N LYS A 115 -13.61 -1.51 0.60
CA LYS A 115 -13.93 -0.58 1.68
C LYS A 115 -14.17 0.83 1.16
N LEU A 116 -13.34 1.32 0.24
CA LEU A 116 -13.50 2.65 -0.37
C LEU A 116 -14.81 2.75 -1.15
N MET A 117 -15.14 1.74 -1.97
CA MET A 117 -16.42 1.67 -2.70
C MET A 117 -17.64 1.73 -1.78
N LEU A 118 -17.58 1.08 -0.60
CA LEU A 118 -18.64 1.21 0.40
C LEU A 118 -18.76 2.63 0.95
N LEU A 119 -17.62 3.30 1.19
CA LEU A 119 -17.60 4.67 1.70
C LEU A 119 -18.05 5.70 0.67
N THR A 120 -17.81 5.47 -0.63
CA THR A 120 -18.25 6.32 -1.74
C THR A 120 -19.66 5.98 -2.24
N LYS A 121 -20.39 5.09 -1.56
CA LYS A 121 -21.75 4.61 -1.89
C LYS A 121 -21.86 3.82 -3.21
N GLU A 122 -20.77 3.24 -3.68
CA GLU A 122 -20.72 2.30 -4.81
C GLU A 122 -20.94 0.84 -4.36
N SER A 123 -22.07 0.59 -3.68
CA SER A 123 -22.33 -0.65 -2.93
C SER A 123 -22.28 -1.94 -3.77
N MET A 124 -22.69 -1.90 -5.04
CA MET A 124 -22.68 -3.06 -5.93
C MET A 124 -21.26 -3.46 -6.37
N ALA A 125 -20.40 -2.48 -6.65
CA ALA A 125 -19.00 -2.72 -7.00
C ALA A 125 -18.20 -3.26 -5.80
N ALA A 126 -18.53 -2.77 -4.59
CA ALA A 126 -17.97 -3.30 -3.36
C ALA A 126 -18.31 -4.78 -3.13
N LEU A 127 -19.59 -5.16 -3.33
CA LEU A 127 -20.05 -6.54 -3.16
C LEU A 127 -19.31 -7.50 -4.12
N PHE A 128 -19.17 -7.09 -5.39
CA PHE A 128 -18.41 -7.86 -6.37
C PHE A 128 -16.95 -8.05 -5.95
N SER A 129 -16.28 -6.98 -5.51
CA SER A 129 -14.90 -7.02 -5.03
C SER A 129 -14.73 -7.95 -3.82
N MET A 130 -15.67 -7.94 -2.88
CA MET A 130 -15.68 -8.85 -1.73
C MET A 130 -15.88 -10.31 -2.12
N ASN A 131 -16.72 -10.59 -3.12
CA ASN A 131 -16.90 -11.94 -3.66
C ASN A 131 -15.64 -12.46 -4.34
N VAL A 132 -14.93 -11.61 -5.09
CA VAL A 132 -13.61 -11.93 -5.64
C VAL A 132 -12.59 -12.21 -4.54
N PHE A 133 -12.61 -11.45 -3.43
CA PHE A 133 -11.72 -11.72 -2.30
C PHE A 133 -11.99 -13.08 -1.67
N ARG A 134 -13.28 -13.43 -1.46
CA ARG A 134 -13.67 -14.73 -0.90
C ARG A 134 -13.20 -15.89 -1.77
N SER A 135 -13.34 -15.79 -3.09
CA SER A 135 -12.87 -16.85 -3.99
C SER A 135 -11.34 -16.99 -3.98
N LEU A 136 -10.61 -15.87 -3.89
CA LEU A 136 -9.15 -15.88 -3.73
C LEU A 136 -8.70 -16.52 -2.41
N ALA A 137 -9.42 -16.24 -1.32
CA ALA A 137 -9.13 -16.80 0.01
C ALA A 137 -9.53 -18.28 0.14
N ALA A 138 -10.53 -18.73 -0.63
CA ALA A 138 -11.02 -20.10 -0.64
C ALA A 138 -10.15 -21.07 -1.47
N TYR A 139 -9.25 -20.57 -2.32
CA TYR A 139 -8.29 -21.42 -3.02
C TYR A 139 -7.21 -21.93 -2.04
N PRO A 140 -7.15 -23.24 -1.74
CA PRO A 140 -6.09 -23.77 -0.90
C PRO A 140 -4.74 -23.53 -1.60
N ARG A 141 -3.77 -23.02 -0.84
CA ARG A 141 -2.37 -22.93 -1.29
C ARG A 141 -2.01 -24.30 -1.86
N ARG A 142 -1.79 -24.41 -3.19
CA ARG A 142 -1.18 -25.62 -3.75
C ARG A 142 0.13 -25.80 -2.99
N ARG A 143 0.17 -26.77 -2.06
CA ARG A 143 1.44 -27.31 -1.58
C ARG A 143 2.11 -27.83 -2.83
N VAL A 144 3.15 -27.15 -3.29
CA VAL A 144 4.12 -27.75 -4.19
C VAL A 144 4.79 -28.82 -3.35
N ILE A 145 4.25 -30.02 -3.41
CA ILE A 145 4.92 -31.22 -2.94
C ILE A 145 5.98 -31.46 -4.00
N TRP A 146 7.24 -31.18 -3.68
CA TRP A 146 8.36 -31.64 -4.49
C TRP A 146 8.40 -33.16 -4.34
N LEU A 147 8.08 -33.88 -5.42
CA LEU A 147 8.46 -35.28 -5.62
C LEU A 147 9.76 -35.31 -6.43
#